data_AF-A0A8R7QYW5-F1
#
_entry.id   AF-A0A8R7QYW5-F1
#
_cell.length_a   1.000
_cell.length_b   1.000
_cell.length_c   1.000
_cell.angle_alpha   90.00
_cell.angle_beta   90.00
_cell.angle_gamma   90.00
#
_symmetry.space_group_name_H-M   'P 1'
#
loop_
_entity.id
_entity.type
_entity.pdbx_description
1 polymer ?
#
loop_
_entity_poly.entity_id
_entity_poly.type
_entity_poly.pdbx_seq_one_letter_code
_entity_poly.pdbx_strand_id
1 'polypeptide(L)'
;MLVVVEPSLSAEFVMVGCSTVYGALVDLLPEVFVSMSVKLRAVVGDMCTTMKWCDRESSLHMAPWRKRRYMEAERLDTPNRLLLTAGAL
;
A
#
# COMPACT_ATOMS: atom_id res chain seq x y z
N MET A 1 -8.83 9.91 -15.19
CA MET A 1 -8.86 8.51 -14.75
C MET A 1 -7.48 7.93 -15.00
N LEU A 2 -6.74 7.55 -13.96
CA LEU A 2 -5.33 7.16 -14.08
C LEU A 2 -5.15 5.69 -13.70
N VAL A 3 -4.41 4.96 -14.53
CA VAL A 3 -3.92 3.61 -14.25
C VAL A 3 -2.54 3.74 -13.61
N VAL A 4 -2.32 2.97 -12.55
CA VAL A 4 -1.08 2.91 -11.78
C VAL A 4 -0.52 1.51 -11.89
N VAL A 5 0.81 1.42 -12.01
CA VAL A 5 1.58 0.18 -11.97
C VAL A 5 2.53 0.29 -10.77
N GLU A 6 2.21 -0.41 -9.68
CA GLU A 6 3.08 -0.49 -8.50
C GLU A 6 3.73 -1.87 -8.44
N PRO A 7 5.03 -1.98 -8.77
CA PRO A 7 5.78 -3.21 -8.53
C PRO A 7 6.06 -3.37 -7.03
N SER A 8 5.98 -4.60 -6.54
CA SER A 8 6.28 -5.01 -5.17
C SER A 8 5.40 -4.34 -4.09
N LEU A 9 4.11 -4.10 -4.37
CA LEU A 9 3.18 -3.47 -3.42
C LEU A 9 3.17 -4.20 -2.06
N SER A 10 3.20 -5.53 -2.07
CA SER A 10 3.22 -6.36 -0.85
C SER A 10 4.42 -6.05 0.05
N ALA A 11 5.60 -5.78 -0.54
CA ALA A 11 6.84 -5.55 0.19
C ALA A 11 6.78 -4.34 1.14
N GLU A 12 5.92 -3.35 0.85
CA GLU A 12 5.73 -2.18 1.72
C GLU A 12 4.99 -2.52 3.01
N PHE A 13 4.16 -3.57 2.97
CA PHE A 13 3.30 -3.97 4.06
C PHE A 13 3.89 -5.11 4.89
N VAL A 14 5.01 -5.71 4.47
CA VAL A 14 5.71 -6.75 5.23
C VAL A 14 6.19 -6.20 6.56
N MET A 15 5.83 -6.88 7.64
CA MET A 15 6.21 -6.53 9.01
C MET A 15 6.64 -7.76 9.80
N VAL A 16 7.84 -7.71 10.38
CA VAL A 16 8.31 -8.73 11.32
C VAL A 16 7.53 -8.62 12.62
N GLY A 17 7.02 -9.74 13.11
CA GLY A 17 6.34 -9.85 14.41
C GLY A 17 4.85 -9.48 14.43
N CYS A 18 4.25 -9.14 13.28
CA CYS A 18 2.81 -8.90 13.20
C CYS A 18 2.02 -10.22 13.25
N SER A 19 0.71 -10.14 13.52
CA SER A 19 -0.18 -11.29 13.63
C SER A 19 -0.19 -12.12 12.35
N THR A 20 -0.41 -13.43 12.50
CA THR A 20 -0.49 -14.38 11.39
C THR A 20 -1.62 -14.02 10.41
N VAL A 21 -2.71 -13.45 10.93
CA VAL A 21 -3.84 -12.96 10.12
C VAL A 21 -3.41 -11.82 9.19
N TYR A 22 -2.66 -10.85 9.71
CA TYR A 22 -2.16 -9.75 8.88
C TYR A 22 -1.09 -10.23 7.90
N GLY A 23 -0.19 -11.12 8.31
CA GLY A 23 0.78 -11.75 7.41
C GLY A 23 0.11 -12.42 6.21
N ALA A 24 -0.94 -13.22 6.45
CA ALA A 24 -1.72 -13.85 5.39
C ALA A 24 -2.38 -12.82 4.46
N LEU A 25 -2.81 -11.66 4.97
CA LEU A 25 -3.35 -10.59 4.15
C LEU A 25 -2.28 -9.95 3.25
N VAL A 26 -1.06 -9.76 3.77
CA VAL A 26 0.08 -9.27 2.99
C VAL A 26 0.43 -10.26 1.87
N ASP A 27 0.38 -11.56 2.15
CA ASP A 27 0.68 -12.62 1.18
C ASP A 27 -0.37 -12.71 0.05
N LEU A 28 -1.59 -12.20 0.27
CA LEU A 28 -2.64 -12.12 -0.75
C LEU A 28 -2.49 -10.92 -1.69
N LEU A 29 -1.64 -9.94 -1.34
CA LEU A 29 -1.40 -8.80 -2.23
C LEU A 29 -0.64 -9.25 -3.48
N PRO A 30 -0.99 -8.73 -4.66
CA PRO A 30 -0.29 -9.06 -5.88
C PRO A 30 1.14 -8.51 -5.85
N GLU A 31 2.09 -9.25 -6.41
CA GLU A 31 3.48 -8.81 -6.57
C GLU A 31 3.59 -7.57 -7.47
N VAL A 32 2.72 -7.46 -8.49
CA VAL A 32 2.59 -6.26 -9.31
C VAL A 32 1.12 -5.83 -9.30
N PHE A 33 0.87 -4.64 -8.77
CA PHE A 33 -0.48 -4.07 -8.74
C PHE A 33 -0.69 -3.17 -9.96
N VAL A 34 -1.61 -3.56 -10.85
CA VAL A 34 -2.02 -2.76 -12.01
C VAL A 34 -3.49 -2.42 -11.89
N SER A 35 -3.81 -1.17 -11.55
CA SER A 35 -5.20 -0.75 -11.45
C SER A 35 -5.40 0.76 -11.46
N MET A 36 -6.65 1.19 -11.35
CA MET A 36 -7.00 2.60 -11.20
C MET A 36 -6.49 3.14 -9.87
N SER A 37 -6.02 4.40 -9.85
CA SER A 37 -5.51 5.05 -8.63
C SER A 37 -6.49 5.04 -7.45
N VAL A 38 -7.80 5.07 -7.73
CA VAL A 38 -8.85 4.94 -6.70
C VAL A 38 -8.84 3.56 -6.03
N LYS A 39 -8.60 2.49 -6.80
CA LYS A 39 -8.48 1.13 -6.25
C LYS A 39 -7.21 0.97 -5.43
N LEU A 40 -6.09 1.54 -5.87
CA LEU A 40 -4.85 1.56 -5.09
C LEU A 40 -5.07 2.24 -3.73
N ARG A 41 -5.74 3.39 -3.71
CA ARG A 41 -6.06 4.11 -2.47
C ARG A 41 -6.94 3.29 -1.51
N ALA A 42 -7.90 2.54 -2.03
CA ALA A 42 -8.72 1.64 -1.23
C ALA A 42 -7.88 0.52 -0.59
N VAL A 43 -7.04 -0.17 -1.39
CA VAL A 43 -6.15 -1.24 -0.90
C VAL A 43 -5.20 -0.71 0.17
N VAL A 44 -4.53 0.42 -0.07
CA VAL A 44 -3.64 1.06 0.93
C VAL A 44 -4.41 1.42 2.20
N GLY A 45 -5.64 1.94 2.07
CA GLY A 45 -6.51 2.26 3.20
C GLY A 45 -6.85 1.05 4.06
N ASP A 46 -7.22 -0.07 3.43
CA ASP A 46 -7.59 -1.31 4.10
C ASP A 46 -6.37 -1.94 4.79
N MET A 47 -5.23 -2.02 4.11
CA MET A 47 -3.98 -2.53 4.69
C MET A 47 -3.51 -1.68 5.88
N CYS A 48 -3.56 -0.36 5.79
CA CYS A 48 -3.22 0.49 6.93
C CYS A 48 -4.21 0.34 8.11
N THR A 49 -5.46 0.00 7.84
CA THR A 49 -6.48 -0.21 8.88
C THR A 49 -6.26 -1.53 9.60
N THR A 50 -6.03 -2.61 8.86
CA THR A 50 -5.71 -3.93 9.43
C THR A 50 -4.36 -3.92 10.16
N MET A 51 -3.36 -3.21 9.64
CA MET A 51 -2.09 -2.98 10.30
C MET A 51 -2.26 -2.30 11.67
N LYS A 52 -3.10 -1.27 11.78
CA LYS A 52 -3.39 -0.61 13.07
C LYS A 52 -4.05 -1.55 14.08
N TRP A 53 -4.87 -2.49 13.62
CA TRP A 53 -5.45 -3.51 14.47
C TRP A 53 -4.37 -4.48 14.98
N CYS A 54 -3.50 -4.96 14.09
CA CYS A 54 -2.36 -5.78 14.48
C CYS A 54 -1.44 -5.08 15.49
N ASP A 55 -1.12 -3.80 15.28
CA ASP A 55 -0.23 -3.01 16.15
C ASP A 55 -0.76 -2.93 17.59
N ARG A 56 -2.08 -2.74 17.75
CA ARG A 56 -2.74 -2.71 19.07
C ARG A 56 -2.70 -4.06 19.79
N GLU A 57 -2.82 -5.15 19.05
CA GLU A 57 -2.86 -6.51 19.60
C GLU A 57 -1.47 -7.06 19.91
N SER A 58 -0.45 -6.65 19.14
CA SER A 58 0.92 -7.15 19.23
C SER A 58 1.89 -6.23 19.99
N SER A 59 1.44 -5.08 20.49
CA SER A 59 2.28 -4.02 21.11
C SER A 59 3.43 -3.52 20.24
N LEU A 60 3.38 -3.79 18.93
CA LEU A 60 4.31 -3.23 17.97
C LEU A 60 4.09 -1.72 17.88
N HIS A 61 5.15 -0.99 17.52
CA HIS A 61 5.07 0.44 17.27
C HIS A 61 5.04 0.68 15.76
N MET A 62 3.89 1.15 15.25
CA MET A 62 3.75 1.48 13.84
C MET A 62 4.58 2.70 13.44
N ALA A 63 5.63 2.44 12.67
CA ALA A 63 6.50 3.47 12.13
C ALA A 63 5.73 4.53 11.31
N PRO A 64 6.16 5.81 11.33
CA PRO A 64 5.44 6.90 10.68
C PRO A 64 5.14 6.68 9.20
N TRP A 65 6.08 6.10 8.43
CA TRP A 65 5.94 5.87 6.99
C TRP A 65 4.87 4.82 6.64
N ARG A 66 4.57 3.90 7.56
CA ARG A 66 3.52 2.89 7.37
C ARG A 66 2.11 3.45 7.57
N LYS A 67 1.98 4.68 8.09
CA LYS A 67 0.68 5.33 8.32
C LYS A 67 0.05 5.73 6.99
N ARG A 68 -1.27 5.56 6.89
CA ARG A 68 -2.06 5.84 5.68
C ARG A 68 -1.70 7.17 5.00
N ARG A 69 -1.61 8.27 5.76
CA ARG A 69 -1.27 9.58 5.19
C ARG A 69 0.10 9.63 4.51
N TYR A 70 1.10 8.93 5.06
CA TYR A 70 2.43 8.86 4.45
C TYR A 70 2.44 7.95 3.22
N MET A 71 1.82 6.77 3.32
CA MET A 71 1.69 5.84 2.19
C MET A 71 0.94 6.47 1.01
N GLU A 72 -0.17 7.17 1.29
CA GLU A 72 -0.92 7.91 0.27
C GLU A 72 -0.08 9.04 -0.35
N ALA A 73 0.67 9.80 0.44
CA ALA A 73 1.51 10.88 -0.08
C ALA A 73 2.66 10.36 -0.96
N GLU A 74 3.36 9.32 -0.50
CA GLU A 74 4.49 8.74 -1.24
C GLU A 74 4.03 8.07 -2.54
N ARG A 75 2.90 7.36 -2.50
CA ARG A 75 2.41 6.55 -3.64
C ARG A 75 1.47 7.30 -4.57
N LEU A 76 0.72 8.28 -4.09
CA LEU A 76 -0.36 8.92 -4.84
C LEU A 76 -0.13 10.41 -5.12
N ASP A 77 0.67 11.12 -4.31
CA ASP A 77 0.94 12.56 -4.50
C ASP A 77 2.21 12.86 -5.31
N THR A 78 2.97 11.84 -5.73
CA THR A 78 4.13 12.07 -6.60
C THR A 78 3.67 12.19 -8.07
N PRO A 79 3.66 13.39 -8.70
CA PRO A 79 3.19 13.55 -10.08
C PRO A 79 4.02 12.77 -11.11
N ASN A 80 5.28 12.44 -10.79
CA ASN A 80 6.20 11.76 -11.71
C ASN A 80 6.08 10.23 -11.74
N ARG A 81 5.29 9.58 -10.87
CA ARG A 81 5.02 8.12 -10.98
C ARG A 81 3.80 7.79 -11.86
N LEU A 82 3.06 8.81 -12.30
CA LEU A 82 1.85 8.67 -13.13
C LEU A 82 2.15 8.72 -14.65
N LEU A 83 3.42 8.74 -15.05
CA LEU A 83 3.82 8.85 -16.46
C LEU A 83 4.04 7.47 -17.09
N LEU A 84 2.94 6.77 -17.38
CA LEU A 84 2.86 6.01 -18.62
C LEU A 84 1.65 6.51 -19.41
N THR A 85 1.98 7.49 -20.24
CA THR A 85 1.43 7.73 -21.59
C THR A 85 -0.07 7.97 -21.71
N ALA A 86 -0.45 9.24 -21.65
CA ALA A 86 -1.48 9.79 -22.53
C ALA A 86 -0.86 11.01 -23.23
N GLY A 87 -0.30 10.81 -24.44
CA GLY A 87 0.18 11.90 -25.29
C GLY A 87 1.63 11.78 -25.77
N ALA A 88 1.94 10.72 -26.52
CA ALA A 88 3.09 10.70 -27.43
C ALA A 88 2.68 9.99 -28.73
N LEU A 89 1.65 10.55 -29.39
CA LEU A 89 1.32 10.39 -30.81
C LEU A 89 0.69 11.70 -31.26
#